data_AF-A0A640TA15-F1
#
_entry.id   AF-A0A640TA15-F1
#
_cell.length_a   1.000
_cell.length_b   1.000
_cell.length_c   1.000
_cell.angle_alpha   90.00
_cell.angle_beta   90.00
_cell.angle_gamma   90.00
#
_symmetry.space_group_name_H-M   'P 1'
#
loop_
_entity.id
_entity.type
_entity.pdbx_description
1 polymer ?
#
loop_
_entity_poly.entity_id
_entity_poly.type
_entity_poly.pdbx_seq_one_letter_code
_entity_poly.pdbx_strand_id
1 'polypeptide(L)'
;MTTTKTDASAAEAQELEAADDGYVAVPLAGYDGVTKDVRALPATRWRASAMRALRSGDVDGFMERVLHEDDFEIYEDLDPDQEGIGRFAEKAAEAAGESLGKSSGPSRSSKNTRRR
;
A
#
# COMPACT_ATOMS: atom_id res chain seq x y z
N MET A 1 -21.85 24.17 -39.88
CA MET A 1 -20.60 24.64 -39.23
C MET A 1 -20.72 24.37 -37.75
N THR A 2 -19.69 23.74 -37.19
CA THR A 2 -19.49 23.21 -35.84
C THR A 2 -19.52 24.26 -34.74
N THR A 3 -20.04 23.92 -33.54
CA THR A 3 -19.23 23.81 -32.28
C THR A 3 -20.11 23.41 -31.10
N THR A 4 -20.03 22.13 -30.71
CA THR A 4 -20.38 21.61 -29.38
C THR A 4 -19.11 21.69 -28.54
N LYS A 5 -19.06 22.54 -27.51
CA LYS A 5 -17.90 22.65 -26.62
C LYS A 5 -18.32 23.02 -25.20
N THR A 6 -19.05 22.16 -24.49
CA THR A 6 -19.21 22.28 -23.01
C THR A 6 -19.66 20.98 -22.30
N ASP A 7 -19.35 19.79 -22.81
CA ASP A 7 -19.84 18.53 -22.19
C ASP A 7 -18.78 17.42 -22.08
N ALA A 8 -17.49 17.77 -22.01
CA ALA A 8 -16.41 16.79 -21.83
C ALA A 8 -15.90 16.70 -20.37
N SER A 9 -16.10 17.75 -19.57
CA SER A 9 -15.43 17.89 -18.27
C SER A 9 -16.02 17.05 -17.13
N ALA A 10 -17.25 16.54 -17.25
CA ALA A 10 -17.89 15.77 -16.19
C ALA A 10 -17.72 14.25 -16.37
N ALA A 11 -17.64 13.79 -17.62
CA ALA A 11 -17.44 12.37 -17.95
C ALA A 11 -15.99 11.91 -17.69
N GLU A 12 -14.98 12.74 -18.00
CA GLU A 12 -13.58 12.44 -17.70
C GLU A 12 -13.32 12.32 -16.19
N ALA A 13 -14.07 13.04 -15.35
CA ALA A 13 -13.95 12.97 -13.90
C ALA A 13 -14.53 11.67 -13.30
N GLN A 14 -15.52 11.05 -13.94
CA GLN A 14 -16.13 9.80 -13.47
C GLN A 14 -15.42 8.55 -14.01
N GLU A 15 -14.80 8.64 -15.18
CA GLU A 15 -13.94 7.56 -15.71
C GLU A 15 -12.62 7.43 -14.93
N LEU A 16 -12.13 8.51 -14.33
CA LEU A 16 -11.00 8.48 -13.39
C LEU A 16 -11.36 7.82 -12.05
N GLU A 17 -12.58 8.02 -11.52
CA GLU A 17 -13.01 7.32 -10.31
C GLU A 17 -13.20 5.80 -10.52
N ALA A 18 -13.55 5.36 -11.72
CA ALA A 18 -13.66 3.94 -12.06
C ALA A 18 -12.31 3.25 -12.34
N ALA A 19 -11.22 4.01 -12.53
CA ALA A 19 -9.86 3.47 -12.59
C ALA A 19 -9.29 3.18 -11.19
N ASP A 20 -9.91 3.74 -10.13
CA ASP A 20 -9.52 3.66 -8.73
C ASP A 20 -10.21 2.49 -7.97
N ASP A 21 -11.06 1.69 -8.64
CA ASP A 21 -11.90 0.59 -8.12
C ASP A 21 -11.14 -0.60 -7.47
N GLY A 22 -9.86 -0.43 -7.19
CA GLY A 22 -9.01 -1.45 -6.60
C GLY A 22 -7.90 -0.98 -5.68
N TYR A 23 -7.73 0.32 -5.46
CA TYR A 23 -6.73 0.79 -4.51
C TYR A 23 -7.34 0.94 -3.12
N VAL A 24 -6.54 0.64 -2.11
CA VAL A 24 -6.87 0.80 -0.70
C VAL A 24 -5.83 1.68 -0.06
N ALA A 25 -6.26 2.55 0.87
CA ALA A 25 -5.35 3.36 1.65
C ALA A 25 -4.60 2.46 2.65
N VAL A 26 -3.28 2.41 2.56
CA VAL A 26 -2.41 1.61 3.42
C VAL A 26 -1.37 2.54 4.06
N PRO A 27 -1.21 2.50 5.39
CA PRO A 27 -0.18 3.28 6.05
C PRO A 27 1.21 2.71 5.73
N LEU A 28 2.08 3.55 5.18
CA LEU A 28 3.48 3.26 4.91
C LEU A 28 4.35 4.04 5.91
N ALA A 29 5.16 3.30 6.68
CA ALA A 29 6.10 3.88 7.63
C ALA A 29 7.48 4.03 7.00
N GLY A 30 7.97 5.27 6.91
CA GLY A 30 9.31 5.57 6.44
C GLY A 30 10.39 5.38 7.50
N TYR A 31 11.65 5.45 7.07
CA TYR A 31 12.82 5.27 7.94
C TYR A 31 12.88 6.27 9.10
N ASP A 32 12.46 7.52 8.85
CA ASP A 32 12.45 8.60 9.85
C ASP A 32 11.32 8.46 10.90
N GLY A 33 10.57 7.37 10.87
CA GLY A 33 9.43 7.12 11.77
C GLY A 33 8.16 7.89 11.40
N VAL A 34 8.18 8.62 10.28
CA VAL A 34 7.00 9.27 9.70
C VAL A 34 6.16 8.22 8.98
N THR A 35 4.84 8.22 9.23
CA THR A 35 3.90 7.35 8.51
C THR A 35 3.01 8.21 7.63
N LYS A 36 2.87 7.85 6.35
CA LYS A 36 1.91 8.48 5.43
C LYS A 36 1.01 7.39 4.85
N ASP A 37 -0.24 7.74 4.59
CA ASP A 37 -1.17 6.84 3.92
C ASP A 37 -0.93 6.92 2.41
N VAL A 38 -0.72 5.76 1.78
CA VAL A 38 -0.52 5.62 0.33
C VAL A 38 -1.57 4.69 -0.24
N ARG A 39 -1.99 4.95 -1.48
CA ARG A 39 -2.93 4.11 -2.23
C ARG A 39 -2.17 2.92 -2.80
N ALA A 40 -2.59 1.73 -2.42
CA ALA A 40 -1.96 0.48 -2.82
C ALA A 40 -3.00 -0.55 -3.23
N LEU A 41 -2.63 -1.46 -4.13
CA LEU A 41 -3.45 -2.62 -4.45
C LEU A 41 -3.52 -3.56 -3.23
N PRO A 42 -4.71 -4.10 -2.90
CA PRO A 42 -4.86 -5.12 -1.87
C PRO A 42 -4.09 -6.39 -2.26
N ALA A 43 -3.67 -7.17 -1.27
CA ALA A 43 -2.83 -8.34 -1.50
C ALA A 43 -3.44 -9.37 -2.47
N THR A 44 -4.76 -9.50 -2.50
CA THR A 44 -5.50 -10.38 -3.41
C THR A 44 -5.38 -10.00 -4.88
N ARG A 45 -4.98 -8.76 -5.20
CA ARG A 45 -4.83 -8.24 -6.55
C ARG A 45 -3.38 -8.12 -7.00
N TRP A 46 -2.41 -8.56 -6.19
CA TRP A 46 -1.01 -8.52 -6.58
C TRP A 46 -0.72 -9.47 -7.74
N ARG A 47 -0.14 -8.92 -8.80
CA ARG A 47 0.27 -9.70 -9.97
C ARG A 47 1.42 -10.64 -9.60
N ALA A 48 1.54 -11.76 -10.31
CA ALA A 48 2.64 -12.71 -10.09
C ALA A 48 4.03 -12.07 -10.24
N SER A 49 4.15 -11.00 -11.04
CA SER A 49 5.36 -10.18 -11.16
C SER A 49 5.70 -9.44 -9.87
N ALA A 50 4.72 -8.80 -9.22
CA ALA A 50 4.90 -8.13 -7.93
C ALA A 50 5.31 -9.13 -6.84
N MET A 51 4.62 -10.28 -6.76
CA MET A 51 5.02 -11.35 -5.84
C MET A 51 6.39 -11.96 -6.16
N ARG A 52 6.82 -11.95 -7.43
CA ARG A 52 8.16 -12.39 -7.79
C ARG A 52 9.21 -11.37 -7.34
N ALA A 53 8.98 -10.08 -7.57
CA ALA A 53 9.84 -8.99 -7.11
C ALA A 53 10.06 -9.07 -5.58
N LEU A 54 8.97 -9.23 -4.82
CA LEU A 54 9.03 -9.41 -3.37
C LEU A 54 9.87 -10.65 -2.97
N ARG A 55 9.71 -11.78 -3.67
CA ARG A 55 10.50 -13.00 -3.41
C ARG A 55 11.97 -12.90 -3.80
N SER A 56 12.31 -12.05 -4.78
CA SER A 56 13.69 -11.76 -5.16
C SER A 56 14.34 -10.67 -4.30
N GLY A 57 13.60 -10.06 -3.36
CA GLY A 57 14.07 -8.93 -2.57
C GLY A 57 14.13 -7.60 -3.34
N ASP A 58 13.46 -7.53 -4.49
CA ASP A 58 13.31 -6.31 -5.28
C ASP A 58 12.09 -5.53 -4.77
N VAL A 59 12.34 -4.68 -3.77
CA VAL A 59 11.31 -3.91 -3.07
C VAL A 59 10.81 -2.76 -3.95
N ASP A 60 11.72 -2.04 -4.62
CA ASP A 60 11.35 -0.94 -5.52
C ASP A 60 10.45 -1.44 -6.65
N GLY A 61 10.83 -2.55 -7.29
CA GLY A 61 10.01 -3.18 -8.32
C GLY A 61 8.68 -3.73 -7.78
N PHE A 62 8.60 -4.11 -6.51
CA PHE A 62 7.33 -4.46 -5.89
C PHE A 62 6.44 -3.22 -5.68
N MET A 63 6.98 -2.14 -5.11
CA MET A 63 6.25 -0.92 -4.81
C MET A 63 5.76 -0.22 -6.08
N GLU A 64 6.56 -0.16 -7.14
CA GLU A 64 6.19 0.37 -8.46
C GLU A 64 4.95 -0.33 -9.07
N ARG A 65 4.74 -1.61 -8.71
CA ARG A 65 3.65 -2.43 -9.27
C ARG A 65 2.42 -2.49 -8.38
N VAL A 66 2.53 -2.05 -7.12
CA VAL A 66 1.50 -2.19 -6.10
C VAL A 66 0.96 -0.84 -5.66
N LEU A 67 1.79 0.21 -5.62
CA LEU A 67 1.36 1.56 -5.34
C LEU A 67 0.68 2.19 -6.55
N HIS A 68 -0.18 3.16 -6.27
CA HIS A 68 -0.63 4.11 -7.27
C HIS A 68 0.55 4.96 -7.76
N GLU A 69 0.55 5.36 -9.03
CA GLU A 69 1.66 6.09 -9.66
C GLU A 69 2.00 7.41 -8.95
N ASP A 70 0.98 8.18 -8.55
CA ASP A 70 1.14 9.43 -7.79
C ASP A 70 1.79 9.25 -6.41
N ASP A 71 1.63 8.06 -5.81
CA ASP A 71 2.05 7.81 -4.43
C ASP A 71 3.43 7.14 -4.39
N PHE A 72 4.04 6.87 -5.55
CA PHE A 72 5.39 6.32 -5.64
C PHE A 72 6.45 7.33 -5.16
N GLU A 73 6.27 8.62 -5.46
CA GLU A 73 7.16 9.68 -4.95
C GLU A 73 7.12 9.75 -3.41
N ILE A 74 5.97 9.45 -2.81
CA ILE A 74 5.83 9.37 -1.35
C ILE A 74 6.64 8.19 -0.79
N TYR A 75 6.68 7.06 -1.50
CA TYR A 75 7.51 5.92 -1.14
C TYR A 75 9.01 6.27 -1.19
N GLU A 76 9.46 6.93 -2.27
CA GLU A 76 10.86 7.36 -2.41
C GLU A 76 11.28 8.35 -1.32
N ASP A 77 10.40 9.27 -0.92
CA ASP A 77 10.64 10.24 0.17
C ASP A 77 10.65 9.57 1.56
N LEU A 78 9.79 8.58 1.77
CA LEU A 78 9.72 7.87 3.06
C LEU A 78 10.88 6.89 3.27
N ASP A 79 11.42 6.32 2.19
CA ASP A 79 12.48 5.30 2.21
C ASP A 79 12.25 4.23 3.29
N PRO A 80 11.13 3.50 3.27
CA PRO A 80 10.77 2.55 4.32
C PRO A 80 11.78 1.39 4.41
N ASP A 81 12.13 1.00 5.63
CA ASP A 81 12.96 -0.18 5.84
C ASP A 81 12.19 -1.50 5.62
N GLN A 82 12.89 -2.63 5.68
CA GLN A 82 12.29 -3.96 5.50
C GLN A 82 11.15 -4.26 6.50
N GLU A 83 11.20 -3.67 7.70
CA GLU A 83 10.14 -3.81 8.71
C GLU A 83 8.89 -2.99 8.30
N GLY A 84 9.10 -1.75 7.84
CA GLY A 84 8.07 -0.87 7.29
C GLY A 84 7.37 -1.49 6.08
N ILE A 85 8.13 -2.07 5.15
CA ILE A 85 7.60 -2.82 4.00
C ILE A 85 6.80 -4.04 4.45
N GLY A 86 7.30 -4.80 5.42
CA GLY A 86 6.60 -5.95 5.98
C GLY A 86 5.25 -5.55 6.60
N ARG A 87 5.22 -4.45 7.35
CA ARG A 87 4.00 -3.90 7.96
C ARG A 87 3.02 -3.38 6.91
N PHE A 88 3.51 -2.72 5.86
CA PHE A 88 2.70 -2.29 4.73
C PHE A 88 2.02 -3.49 4.05
N ALA A 89 2.78 -4.55 3.75
CA ALA A 89 2.25 -5.76 3.13
C ALA A 89 1.16 -6.43 3.98
N GLU A 90 1.33 -6.46 5.31
CA GLU A 90 0.30 -6.95 6.24
C GLU A 90 -0.97 -6.11 6.20
N LYS A 91 -0.83 -4.78 6.17
CA LYS A 91 -1.97 -3.85 6.13
C LYS A 91 -2.70 -3.87 4.80
N ALA A 92 -1.98 -4.02 3.69
CA ALA A 92 -2.55 -4.22 2.37
C ALA A 92 -3.36 -5.54 2.28
N ALA A 93 -2.99 -6.56 3.03
CA ALA A 93 -3.74 -7.81 3.12
C ALA A 93 -4.95 -7.71 4.06
N GLU A 94 -4.81 -7.06 5.20
CA GLU A 94 -5.93 -6.76 6.11
C GLU A 94 -7.03 -5.97 5.39
N ALA A 95 -6.64 -4.98 4.57
CA ALA A 95 -7.56 -4.22 3.72
C ALA A 95 -8.26 -5.08 2.64
N ALA A 96 -7.66 -6.21 2.24
CA ALA A 96 -8.25 -7.17 1.31
C ALA A 96 -9.27 -8.12 1.98
N GLY A 97 -9.46 -8.03 3.31
CA GLY A 97 -10.28 -8.96 4.09
C GLY A 97 -9.59 -10.32 4.36
N GLU A 98 -8.33 -10.47 3.97
CA GLU A 98 -7.51 -11.64 4.28
C GLU A 98 -6.47 -11.26 5.32
N SER A 99 -6.71 -11.64 6.58
CA SER A 99 -5.64 -11.65 7.57
C SER A 99 -4.55 -12.59 7.05
N LEU A 100 -3.42 -12.04 6.60
CA LEU A 100 -2.32 -12.78 5.97
C LEU A 100 -1.61 -13.65 7.02
N GLY A 101 -2.27 -14.73 7.44
CA GLY A 101 -1.72 -15.87 8.17
C GLY A 101 -0.97 -15.60 9.48
N LYS A 102 -0.89 -14.36 9.98
CA LYS A 102 -0.39 -14.08 11.33
C LYS A 102 -1.58 -13.99 12.25
N SER A 103 -1.96 -15.14 12.79
CA SER A 103 -2.53 -15.18 14.14
C SER A 103 -1.57 -14.37 15.00
N SER A 104 -2.02 -13.17 15.40
CA SER A 104 -1.28 -12.26 16.25
C SER A 104 -1.01 -12.98 17.57
N GLY A 105 0.11 -13.70 17.63
CA GLY A 105 0.58 -14.34 18.84
C GLY A 105 0.71 -13.25 19.89
N PRO A 106 0.29 -13.50 21.15
CA PRO A 106 0.22 -12.48 22.17
C PRO A 106 1.54 -11.71 22.24
N SER A 107 1.46 -10.40 22.00
CA SER A 107 2.53 -9.44 22.26
C SER A 107 3.13 -9.77 23.62
N ARG A 108 4.44 -10.09 23.63
CA ARG A 108 5.19 -10.35 24.86
C ARG A 108 5.17 -9.06 25.69
N SER A 109 4.18 -8.93 26.55
CA SER A 109 4.14 -7.92 27.60
C SER A 109 5.34 -8.17 28.51
N SER A 110 6.36 -7.33 28.39
CA SER A 110 7.55 -7.30 29.23
C SER A 110 7.22 -6.74 30.61
N LYS A 111 6.28 -7.36 31.34
CA LYS A 111 6.12 -7.08 32.77
C LYS A 111 7.27 -7.72 33.55
N ASN A 112 8.36 -6.99 33.60
CA ASN A 112 9.41 -7.13 34.60
C ASN A 112 8.80 -6.81 35.98
N THR A 113 8.27 -7.82 36.67
CA THR A 113 7.92 -7.70 38.10
C THR A 113 9.03 -8.33 38.92
N ARG A 114 10.00 -7.46 39.22
CA ARG A 114 11.09 -7.53 40.18
C ARG A 114 10.78 -8.44 41.40
N ARG A 115 11.68 -9.42 41.58
CA ARG A 115 11.95 -10.22 42.78
C ARG A 115 11.90 -9.37 44.07
N ARG A 116 11.13 -9.80 45.07
CA ARG A 116 11.36 -9.46 46.47
C ARG A 116 11.01 -10.65 47.36
#